data_AF-A0A497N960-F1
#
_entry.id   AF-A0A497N960-F1
#
_cell.length_a   1.000
_cell.length_b   1.000
_cell.length_c   1.000
_cell.angle_alpha   90.00
_cell.angle_beta   90.00
_cell.angle_gamma   90.00
#
_symmetry.space_group_name_H-M   'P 1'
#
loop_
_entity.id
_entity.type
_entity.pdbx_description
1 polymer ?
#
loop_
_entity_poly.entity_id
_entity_poly.type
_entity_poly.pdbx_seq_one_letter_code
_entity_poly.pdbx_strand_id
1 'polypeptide(L)'
;MFSRGYLTWSPEHNKLVYITTSYYPVPLGPLKDPMVHVWDPQTGALLASYRPEEAPDWVIQRWDEEWLETMGAAFGEFRWTADNDLNYWNGLPYYSDRSAEPAEPEGLRYQIWPGGELVGVYLFQNKRNPSLLEFVIIARRDGVYLYSLNHLALISPSEAKRVAKAGLPALPSGEYRTPLALLYRIGDQLYYHIPIFIYSGGHYVPAYFALVRATDRRCFRTSCAEVGGLREAITATYAQIRKEVGRLSVLNGTLVGKYEYVENGNTRIWLDIRLDNGTVVSVLAKVELLDPEDIHILLTKQVGDYISVVVDEKMVIVDVLA
;
A
#
# COMPACT_ATOMS: atom_id res chain seq x y z
N MET A 1 29.51 -4.35 9.84
CA MET A 1 28.75 -3.84 10.99
C MET A 1 27.49 -4.68 11.14
N PHE A 2 27.01 -4.97 12.35
CA PHE A 2 25.71 -5.63 12.55
C PHE A 2 24.65 -4.57 12.88
N SER A 3 23.52 -4.54 12.18
CA SER A 3 22.48 -3.52 12.41
C SER A 3 21.25 -4.07 13.14
N ARG A 4 20.88 -5.32 12.90
CA ARG A 4 19.70 -5.98 13.48
C ARG A 4 20.01 -7.41 13.90
N GLY A 5 19.25 -7.90 14.88
CA GLY A 5 19.27 -9.30 15.24
C GLY A 5 18.02 -9.75 15.99
N TYR A 6 17.74 -11.04 15.91
CA TYR A 6 16.56 -11.66 16.52
C TYR A 6 16.81 -13.13 16.84
N LEU A 7 16.05 -13.67 17.79
CA LEU A 7 16.04 -15.10 18.10
C LEU A 7 14.99 -15.81 17.25
N THR A 8 15.34 -16.98 16.72
CA THR A 8 14.40 -17.85 16.00
C THR A 8 14.74 -19.32 16.21
N TRP A 9 13.79 -20.21 15.93
CA TRP A 9 14.04 -21.65 15.91
C TRP A 9 14.67 -22.05 14.57
N SER A 10 15.81 -22.75 14.61
CA SER A 10 16.43 -23.35 13.43
C SER A 10 16.03 -24.82 13.33
N PRO A 11 15.27 -25.21 12.29
CA PRO A 11 14.98 -26.62 12.00
C PRO A 11 16.24 -27.42 11.67
N GLU A 12 17.21 -26.78 11.02
CA GLU A 12 18.48 -27.40 10.60
C GLU A 12 19.35 -27.79 11.80
N HIS A 13 19.48 -26.89 12.77
CA HIS A 13 20.28 -27.14 13.97
C HIS A 13 19.44 -27.71 15.14
N ASN A 14 18.13 -27.86 14.93
CA ASN A 14 17.15 -28.32 15.92
C ASN A 14 17.27 -27.59 17.28
N LYS A 15 17.48 -26.27 17.24
CA LYS A 15 17.67 -25.43 18.43
C LYS A 15 17.29 -23.97 18.16
N LEU A 16 17.16 -23.18 19.24
CA LEU A 16 17.06 -21.73 19.14
C LEU A 16 18.41 -21.16 18.69
N VAL A 17 18.39 -20.26 17.72
CA VAL A 17 19.55 -19.56 17.18
C VAL A 17 19.34 -18.04 17.25
N TYR A 18 20.43 -17.29 17.29
CA TYR A 18 20.43 -15.85 17.15
C TYR A 18 20.85 -15.48 15.73
N ILE A 19 20.03 -14.69 15.05
CA ILE A 19 20.31 -14.23 13.69
C ILE A 19 20.79 -12.78 13.76
N THR A 20 21.83 -12.45 13.01
CA THR A 20 22.21 -11.06 12.76
C THR A 20 22.36 -10.78 11.27
N THR A 21 22.00 -9.56 10.86
CA THR A 21 22.32 -9.05 9.53
C THR A 21 23.54 -8.16 9.60
N SER A 22 24.33 -8.13 8.53
CA SER A 22 25.49 -7.26 8.43
C SER A 22 25.72 -6.77 7.02
N TYR A 23 26.52 -5.72 6.89
CA TYR A 23 27.08 -5.27 5.63
C TYR A 23 28.52 -4.76 5.83
N TYR A 24 29.25 -4.62 4.72
CA TYR A 24 30.57 -4.03 4.67
C TYR A 24 30.51 -2.57 4.19
N PRO A 25 30.81 -1.59 5.05
CA PRO A 25 30.99 -0.21 4.63
C PRO A 25 32.39 -0.02 4.02
N VAL A 26 32.45 0.26 2.72
CA VAL A 26 33.71 0.71 2.10
C VAL A 26 33.98 2.15 2.56
N PRO A 27 35.15 2.48 3.14
CA PRO A 27 35.46 3.86 3.50
C PRO A 27 35.32 4.79 2.29
N LEU A 28 34.48 5.83 2.41
CA LEU A 28 34.15 6.77 1.32
C LEU A 28 33.58 6.09 0.06
N GLY A 29 33.05 4.87 0.19
CA GLY A 29 32.53 4.06 -0.90
C GLY A 29 31.14 3.49 -0.61
N PRO A 30 30.62 2.63 -1.49
CA PRO A 30 29.30 2.06 -1.34
C PRO A 30 29.26 1.02 -0.21
N LEU A 31 28.07 0.76 0.30
CA LEU A 31 27.84 -0.38 1.18
C LEU A 31 27.75 -1.66 0.34
N LYS A 32 28.55 -2.68 0.68
CA LYS A 32 28.63 -3.94 -0.08
C LYS A 32 28.41 -5.14 0.82
N ASP A 33 28.20 -6.28 0.17
CA ASP A 33 28.16 -7.61 0.79
C ASP A 33 27.20 -7.66 2.00
N PRO A 34 25.89 -7.41 1.79
CA PRO A 34 24.91 -7.73 2.82
C PRO A 34 24.98 -9.24 3.08
N MET A 35 24.97 -9.61 4.36
CA MET A 35 25.13 -10.99 4.83
C MET A 35 24.19 -11.26 6.01
N VAL A 36 23.82 -12.52 6.17
CA VAL A 36 23.09 -13.03 7.33
C VAL A 36 23.95 -14.04 8.06
N HIS A 37 23.99 -13.94 9.38
CA HIS A 37 24.79 -14.81 10.24
C HIS A 37 23.89 -15.52 11.24
N VAL A 38 24.14 -16.82 11.43
CA VAL A 38 23.43 -17.67 12.37
C VAL A 38 24.39 -18.00 13.52
N TRP A 39 24.00 -17.63 14.73
CA TRP A 39 24.80 -17.81 15.93
C TRP A 39 24.13 -18.76 16.90
N ASP A 40 24.95 -19.52 17.60
CA ASP A 40 24.53 -20.19 18.83
C ASP A 40 24.46 -19.16 19.97
N PRO A 41 23.27 -18.88 20.52
CA PRO A 41 23.13 -17.86 21.56
C PRO A 41 23.75 -18.28 22.90
N GLN A 42 24.00 -19.57 23.13
CA GLN A 42 24.57 -20.06 24.38
C GLN A 42 26.10 -20.01 24.36
N THR A 43 26.70 -20.40 23.24
CA THR A 43 28.17 -20.50 23.10
C THR A 43 28.79 -19.30 22.40
N GLY A 44 27.99 -18.50 21.69
CA GLY A 44 28.47 -17.42 20.82
C GLY A 44 29.11 -17.90 19.52
N ALA A 45 29.07 -19.21 19.23
CA ALA A 45 29.67 -19.77 18.03
C ALA A 45 28.87 -19.38 16.77
N LEU A 46 29.59 -18.98 15.71
CA LEU A 46 29.00 -18.82 14.38
C LEU A 46 28.70 -20.21 13.80
N LEU A 47 27.43 -20.49 13.54
CA LEU A 47 26.96 -21.75 12.99
C LEU A 47 26.95 -21.73 11.46
N ALA A 48 26.53 -20.60 10.87
CA ALA A 48 26.46 -20.43 9.42
C ALA A 48 26.47 -18.95 9.02
N SER A 49 26.82 -18.68 7.77
CA SER A 49 26.73 -17.37 7.16
C SER A 49 26.27 -17.50 5.71
N TYR A 50 25.34 -16.63 5.29
CA TYR A 50 24.68 -16.69 3.99
C TYR A 50 24.62 -15.31 3.36
N ARG A 51 24.62 -15.26 2.02
CA ARG A 51 24.04 -14.11 1.34
C ARG A 51 22.53 -14.07 1.58
N PRO A 52 21.88 -12.89 1.63
CA PRO A 52 20.45 -12.77 1.87
C PRO A 52 19.61 -13.68 0.96
N GLU A 53 19.94 -13.74 -0.33
CA GLU A 53 19.27 -14.56 -1.33
C GLU A 53 19.47 -16.07 -1.16
N GLU A 54 20.55 -16.47 -0.49
CA GLU A 54 20.90 -17.88 -0.24
C GLU A 54 20.43 -18.36 1.14
N ALA A 55 19.95 -17.46 2.00
CA ALA A 55 19.56 -17.79 3.36
C ALA A 55 18.35 -18.76 3.38
N PRO A 56 18.31 -19.73 4.32
CA PRO A 56 17.18 -20.66 4.45
C PRO A 56 15.83 -19.98 4.70
N ASP A 57 14.73 -20.65 4.35
CA ASP A 57 13.35 -20.13 4.50
C ASP A 57 12.91 -19.83 5.93
N TRP A 58 13.51 -20.49 6.92
CA TRP A 58 13.25 -20.21 8.33
C TRP A 58 13.97 -18.94 8.82
N VAL A 59 14.90 -18.38 8.03
CA VAL A 59 15.50 -17.06 8.25
C VAL A 59 14.57 -16.01 7.66
N ILE A 60 13.90 -15.27 8.55
CA ILE A 60 12.75 -14.44 8.21
C ILE A 60 13.19 -13.05 7.75
N GLN A 61 14.01 -12.35 8.53
CA GLN A 61 14.63 -11.08 8.15
C GLN A 61 16.04 -11.35 7.61
N ARG A 62 16.21 -11.20 6.29
CA ARG A 62 17.43 -11.53 5.55
C ARG A 62 18.23 -10.32 5.10
N TRP A 63 17.54 -9.21 4.82
CA TRP A 63 18.19 -7.99 4.38
C TRP A 63 18.50 -7.10 5.57
N ASP A 64 19.70 -6.53 5.54
CA ASP A 64 20.11 -5.56 6.54
C ASP A 64 19.32 -4.25 6.35
N GLU A 65 18.68 -3.78 7.42
CA GLU A 65 17.78 -2.62 7.36
C GLU A 65 18.54 -1.33 7.08
N GLU A 66 19.66 -1.10 7.77
CA GLU A 66 20.49 0.09 7.56
C GLU A 66 21.11 0.09 6.16
N TRP A 67 21.50 -1.09 5.66
CA TRP A 67 21.95 -1.24 4.28
C TRP A 67 20.84 -0.86 3.29
N LEU A 68 19.63 -1.41 3.44
CA LEU A 68 18.49 -1.14 2.56
C LEU A 68 18.09 0.33 2.59
N GLU A 69 18.07 0.95 3.77
CA GLU A 69 17.70 2.35 3.93
C GLU A 69 18.74 3.28 3.34
N THR A 70 20.03 2.99 3.56
CA THR A 70 21.12 3.79 2.97
C THR A 70 21.15 3.67 1.45
N MET A 71 21.02 2.44 0.92
CA MET A 71 20.96 2.20 -0.52
C MET A 71 19.72 2.84 -1.15
N GLY A 72 18.57 2.73 -0.48
CA GLY A 72 17.33 3.34 -0.93
C GLY A 72 17.39 4.86 -0.94
N ALA A 73 17.92 5.47 0.13
CA ALA A 73 18.15 6.91 0.19
C ALA A 73 19.08 7.39 -0.94
N ALA A 74 20.22 6.72 -1.14
CA ALA A 74 21.14 7.03 -2.22
C ALA A 74 20.48 6.92 -3.61
N PHE A 75 19.62 5.91 -3.83
CA PHE A 75 18.90 5.75 -5.09
C PHE A 75 17.82 6.82 -5.31
N GLY A 76 17.06 7.16 -4.25
CA GLY A 76 16.02 8.20 -4.32
C GLY A 76 16.57 9.60 -4.53
N GLU A 77 17.78 9.86 -4.02
CA GLU A 77 18.46 11.15 -4.17
C GLU A 77 19.00 11.39 -5.59
N PHE A 78 19.31 10.34 -6.35
CA PHE A 78 19.96 10.45 -7.67
C PHE A 78 19.19 9.67 -8.75
N ARG A 79 18.13 10.27 -9.31
CA ARG A 79 17.58 9.80 -10.61
C ARG A 79 17.84 10.80 -11.71
N TRP A 80 18.61 10.35 -12.69
CA TRP A 80 18.74 10.99 -13.99
C TRP A 80 17.70 10.39 -14.93
N THR A 81 17.04 11.23 -15.71
CA THR A 81 16.18 10.82 -16.82
C THR A 81 16.78 11.35 -18.12
N ALA A 82 16.46 10.73 -19.26
CA ALA A 82 16.91 11.21 -20.58
C ALA A 82 16.52 12.68 -20.85
N ASP A 83 15.44 13.15 -20.23
CA ASP A 83 14.98 14.56 -20.28
C ASP A 83 15.85 15.52 -19.43
N ASN A 84 16.78 14.99 -18.62
CA ASN A 84 17.62 15.72 -17.66
C ASN A 84 19.14 15.54 -17.93
N ASP A 85 19.50 15.02 -19.12
CA ASP A 85 20.86 14.63 -19.53
C ASP A 85 21.84 15.81 -19.72
N LEU A 86 21.40 17.07 -19.63
CA LEU A 86 22.18 18.26 -19.99
C LEU A 86 22.72 19.09 -18.81
N ASN A 87 22.88 18.50 -17.62
CA ASN A 87 23.48 19.21 -16.47
C ASN A 87 25.02 19.18 -16.41
N TYR A 88 25.70 18.61 -17.41
CA TYR A 88 27.17 18.55 -17.44
C TYR A 88 27.87 19.81 -17.95
N TRP A 89 27.15 20.84 -18.39
CA TRP A 89 27.75 21.92 -19.20
C TRP A 89 27.49 23.36 -18.77
N ASN A 90 27.01 23.63 -17.56
CA ASN A 90 27.02 24.99 -17.00
C ASN A 90 27.80 24.99 -15.68
N GLY A 91 29.02 25.52 -15.71
CA GLY A 91 30.02 25.43 -14.65
C GLY A 91 29.48 25.72 -13.25
N LEU A 92 29.96 24.90 -12.30
CA LEU A 92 29.59 24.79 -10.88
C LEU A 92 28.19 24.17 -10.65
N PRO A 93 28.12 22.82 -10.50
CA PRO A 93 26.86 22.16 -10.15
C PRO A 93 26.47 22.56 -8.72
N TYR A 94 25.47 23.43 -8.57
CA TYR A 94 24.99 23.80 -7.24
C TYR A 94 24.02 22.75 -6.70
N TYR A 95 23.08 22.20 -7.50
CA TYR A 95 22.25 21.04 -7.13
C TYR A 95 21.70 20.30 -8.36
N SER A 96 21.77 18.96 -8.35
CA SER A 96 20.91 18.09 -9.18
C SER A 96 19.54 18.02 -8.51
N ASP A 97 18.45 18.28 -9.24
CA ASP A 97 17.12 18.18 -8.65
C ASP A 97 16.83 16.72 -8.26
N ARG A 98 16.47 16.51 -7.00
CA ARG A 98 16.35 15.19 -6.36
C ARG A 98 14.93 14.69 -6.59
N SER A 99 14.75 13.50 -7.16
CA SER A 99 13.41 13.02 -7.53
C SER A 99 12.57 12.58 -6.33
N ALA A 100 13.19 11.96 -5.31
CA ALA A 100 12.47 11.37 -4.21
C ALA A 100 13.24 11.40 -2.87
N GLU A 101 12.51 11.18 -1.78
CA GLU A 101 13.05 10.89 -0.44
C GLU A 101 12.22 9.80 0.23
N PRO A 102 12.80 9.11 1.22
CA PRO A 102 12.02 8.28 2.13
C PRO A 102 10.80 9.03 2.66
N ALA A 103 9.63 8.42 2.54
CA ALA A 103 8.40 9.03 3.03
C ALA A 103 8.33 9.10 4.56
N GLU A 104 9.12 8.27 5.25
CA GLU A 104 9.30 8.28 6.70
C GLU A 104 10.78 8.08 7.04
N PRO A 105 11.32 8.77 8.06
CA PRO A 105 12.62 8.44 8.65
C PRO A 105 12.60 7.02 9.19
N GLU A 106 13.68 6.26 8.95
CA GLU A 106 13.76 4.83 9.32
C GLU A 106 12.50 4.08 8.86
N GLY A 107 12.08 4.30 7.61
CA GLY A 107 10.76 3.93 7.09
C GLY A 107 10.66 2.51 6.52
N LEU A 108 11.73 1.70 6.51
CA LEU A 108 11.66 0.33 6.02
C LEU A 108 10.79 -0.52 6.94
N ARG A 109 9.82 -1.24 6.39
CA ARG A 109 8.93 -2.09 7.19
C ARG A 109 8.86 -3.49 6.61
N TYR A 110 9.10 -4.47 7.47
CA TYR A 110 8.86 -5.85 7.16
C TYR A 110 7.37 -6.19 7.33
N GLN A 111 6.77 -6.72 6.27
CA GLN A 111 5.36 -7.05 6.18
C GLN A 111 5.19 -8.51 5.80
N ILE A 112 4.29 -9.23 6.47
CA ILE A 112 3.93 -10.59 6.05
C ILE A 112 2.94 -10.49 4.89
N TRP A 113 3.32 -11.00 3.73
CA TRP A 113 2.48 -11.05 2.54
C TRP A 113 1.71 -12.38 2.46
N PRO A 114 0.65 -12.47 1.63
CA PRO A 114 -0.07 -13.72 1.39
C PRO A 114 0.91 -14.85 1.01
N GLY A 115 0.78 -16.02 1.66
CA GLY A 115 1.74 -17.11 1.53
C GLY A 115 2.82 -17.15 2.63
N GLY A 116 2.85 -16.17 3.54
CA GLY A 116 3.72 -16.19 4.73
C GLY A 116 5.14 -15.66 4.48
N GLU A 117 5.39 -15.05 3.32
CA GLU A 117 6.67 -14.39 3.02
C GLU A 117 6.77 -13.09 3.82
N LEU A 118 7.88 -12.88 4.54
CA LEU A 118 8.20 -11.58 5.12
C LEU A 118 8.93 -10.74 4.08
N VAL A 119 8.36 -9.59 3.74
CA VAL A 119 8.81 -8.70 2.67
C VAL A 119 9.13 -7.33 3.25
N GLY A 120 10.34 -6.83 3.01
CA GLY A 120 10.71 -5.45 3.34
C GLY A 120 10.09 -4.48 2.34
N VAL A 121 9.36 -3.48 2.82
CA VAL A 121 8.70 -2.46 1.99
C VAL A 121 9.20 -1.09 2.42
N TYR A 122 9.71 -0.31 1.48
CA TYR A 122 10.20 1.05 1.73
C TYR A 122 9.62 2.04 0.73
N LEU A 123 8.91 3.03 1.25
CA LEU A 123 8.09 3.96 0.47
C LEU A 123 8.82 5.28 0.29
N PHE A 124 8.80 5.81 -0.94
CA PHE A 124 9.45 7.07 -1.29
C PHE A 124 8.43 8.07 -1.83
N GLN A 125 8.42 9.26 -1.25
CA GLN A 125 7.59 10.37 -1.71
C GLN A 125 8.35 11.24 -2.70
N ASN A 126 7.62 11.90 -3.59
CA ASN A 126 8.21 12.86 -4.51
C ASN A 126 8.64 14.13 -3.75
N LYS A 127 9.86 14.64 -3.99
CA LYS A 127 10.37 15.84 -3.28
C LYS A 127 9.67 17.14 -3.69
N ARG A 128 9.31 17.29 -4.96
CA ARG A 128 8.62 18.47 -5.48
C ARG A 128 7.15 18.47 -5.07
N ASN A 129 6.54 17.29 -4.99
CA ASN A 129 5.17 17.11 -4.53
C ASN A 129 5.10 15.98 -3.48
N PRO A 130 5.36 16.28 -2.19
CA PRO A 130 5.34 15.30 -1.11
C PRO A 130 3.99 14.61 -0.92
N SER A 131 2.92 15.05 -1.59
CA SER A 131 1.63 14.36 -1.56
C SER A 131 1.58 13.12 -2.44
N LEU A 132 2.55 12.87 -3.31
CA LEU A 132 2.60 11.74 -4.23
C LEU A 132 3.65 10.70 -3.81
N LEU A 133 3.29 9.44 -3.95
CA LEU A 133 4.21 8.31 -3.83
C LEU A 133 4.93 8.12 -5.17
N GLU A 134 6.25 8.27 -5.17
CA GLU A 134 7.09 8.22 -6.38
C GLU A 134 7.46 6.77 -6.73
N PHE A 135 7.99 6.04 -5.76
CA PHE A 135 8.36 4.65 -5.95
C PHE A 135 8.34 3.87 -4.63
N VAL A 136 8.41 2.56 -4.76
CA VAL A 136 8.57 1.62 -3.64
C VAL A 136 9.76 0.70 -3.91
N ILE A 137 10.57 0.48 -2.87
CA ILE A 137 11.55 -0.60 -2.84
C ILE A 137 10.94 -1.77 -2.08
N ILE A 138 11.02 -2.96 -2.67
CA ILE A 138 10.48 -4.21 -2.13
C ILE A 138 11.63 -5.22 -2.04
N ALA A 139 12.03 -5.57 -0.81
CA ALA A 139 13.03 -6.56 -0.51
C ALA A 139 12.37 -7.91 -0.19
N ARG A 140 12.51 -8.87 -1.10
CA ARG A 140 11.96 -10.22 -1.03
C ARG A 140 13.07 -11.24 -0.77
N ARG A 141 12.72 -12.51 -0.64
CA ARG A 141 13.71 -13.58 -0.43
C ARG A 141 14.73 -13.70 -1.56
N ASP A 142 14.31 -13.44 -2.78
CA ASP A 142 15.08 -13.62 -4.02
C ASP A 142 15.80 -12.37 -4.50
N GLY A 143 15.51 -11.20 -3.92
CA GLY A 143 16.15 -9.95 -4.34
C GLY A 143 15.51 -8.69 -3.81
N VAL A 144 16.10 -7.56 -4.20
CA VAL A 144 15.59 -6.21 -3.93
C VAL A 144 15.10 -5.59 -5.23
N TYR A 145 13.84 -5.22 -5.25
CA TYR A 145 13.13 -4.73 -6.42
C TYR A 145 12.73 -3.28 -6.24
N LEU A 146 12.73 -2.52 -7.33
CA LEU A 146 12.25 -1.14 -7.35
C LEU A 146 11.10 -1.00 -8.35
N TYR A 147 9.99 -0.44 -7.88
CA TYR A 147 8.81 -0.18 -8.68
C TYR A 147 8.52 1.31 -8.72
N SER A 148 8.55 1.90 -9.91
CA SER A 148 8.06 3.27 -10.11
C SER A 148 6.54 3.28 -10.09
N LEU A 149 5.95 4.23 -9.36
CA LEU A 149 4.51 4.35 -9.14
C LEU A 149 3.93 5.64 -9.74
N ASN A 150 4.75 6.41 -10.46
CA ASN A 150 4.40 7.72 -11.02
C ASN A 150 3.12 7.70 -11.88
N HIS A 151 2.90 6.60 -12.61
CA HIS A 151 1.75 6.41 -13.50
C HIS A 151 0.46 6.04 -12.74
N LEU A 152 0.55 5.68 -11.46
CA LEU A 152 -0.60 5.26 -10.64
C LEU A 152 -1.18 6.41 -9.80
N ALA A 153 -0.52 7.58 -9.78
CA ALA A 153 -0.94 8.77 -9.04
C ALA A 153 -1.31 8.51 -7.55
N LEU A 154 -0.64 7.55 -6.91
CA LEU A 154 -0.90 7.18 -5.52
C LEU A 154 -0.44 8.30 -4.58
N ILE A 155 -1.22 8.56 -3.53
CA ILE A 155 -0.82 9.52 -2.49
C ILE A 155 0.32 8.94 -1.65
N SER A 156 1.15 9.81 -1.07
CA SER A 156 2.23 9.42 -0.18
C SER A 156 1.76 9.05 1.23
N PRO A 157 2.60 8.37 2.03
CA PRO A 157 2.39 8.18 3.47
C PRO A 157 2.14 9.50 4.22
N SER A 158 2.89 10.56 3.91
CA SER A 158 2.73 11.88 4.51
C SER A 158 1.35 12.47 4.26
N GLU A 159 0.87 12.36 3.02
CA GLU A 159 -0.48 12.79 2.66
C GLU A 159 -1.55 11.95 3.35
N ALA A 160 -1.40 10.63 3.34
CA ALA A 160 -2.34 9.73 4.00
C ALA A 160 -2.45 10.01 5.51
N LYS A 161 -1.33 10.31 6.19
CA LYS A 161 -1.31 10.73 7.59
C LYS A 161 -2.03 12.07 7.81
N ARG A 162 -1.90 13.01 6.88
CA ARG A 162 -2.62 14.29 6.92
C ARG A 162 -4.13 14.07 6.81
N VAL A 163 -4.56 13.24 5.86
CA VAL A 163 -5.97 12.86 5.67
C VAL A 163 -6.52 12.13 6.89
N ALA A 164 -5.76 11.18 7.45
CA ALA A 164 -6.15 10.43 8.65
C ALA A 164 -6.38 11.32 9.88
N LYS A 165 -5.61 12.42 10.02
CA LYS A 165 -5.76 13.40 11.12
C LYS A 165 -6.79 14.50 10.84
N ALA A 166 -7.19 14.69 9.58
CA ALA A 166 -8.11 15.76 9.21
C ALA A 166 -9.45 15.64 9.96
N GLY A 167 -9.95 16.75 10.49
CA GLY A 167 -11.22 16.81 11.19
C GLY A 167 -11.28 16.06 12.53
N LEU A 168 -10.14 15.66 13.11
CA LEU A 168 -10.13 15.16 14.49
C LEU A 168 -10.47 16.28 15.48
N PRO A 169 -11.21 15.98 16.57
CA PRO A 169 -11.56 16.97 17.57
C PRO A 169 -10.32 17.49 18.29
N ALA A 170 -10.33 18.77 18.68
CA ALA A 170 -9.27 19.36 19.46
C ALA A 170 -9.10 18.61 20.80
N LEU A 171 -7.84 18.39 21.19
CA LEU A 171 -7.50 17.72 22.44
C LEU A 171 -7.41 18.75 23.58
N PRO A 172 -7.86 18.40 24.80
CA PRO A 172 -7.65 19.25 25.98
C PRO A 172 -6.15 19.43 26.32
N SER A 173 -5.33 18.41 26.03
CA SER A 173 -3.87 18.45 26.16
C SER A 173 -3.22 17.40 25.26
N GLY A 174 -1.95 17.60 24.91
CA GLY A 174 -1.21 16.71 24.01
C GLY A 174 -1.50 16.95 22.53
N GLU A 175 -1.11 16.02 21.68
CA GLU A 175 -1.27 16.12 20.23
C GLU A 175 -1.52 14.74 19.58
N TYR A 176 -2.14 14.73 18.40
CA TYR A 176 -2.26 13.51 17.62
C TYR A 176 -0.95 13.19 16.89
N ARG A 177 -0.41 11.99 17.13
CA ARG A 177 0.75 11.44 16.44
C ARG A 177 0.34 10.22 15.62
N THR A 178 0.85 10.18 14.39
CA THR A 178 0.71 9.06 13.45
C THR A 178 2.11 8.57 13.12
N PRO A 179 2.73 7.77 14.00
CA PRO A 179 4.14 7.41 13.85
C PRO A 179 4.38 6.68 12.53
N LEU A 180 3.39 5.91 12.05
CA LEU A 180 3.54 4.98 10.94
C LEU A 180 2.35 5.04 9.98
N ALA A 181 2.62 4.79 8.70
CA ALA A 181 1.63 4.48 7.68
C ALA A 181 2.08 3.28 6.85
N LEU A 182 1.40 2.14 7.02
CA LEU A 182 1.74 0.90 6.31
C LEU A 182 0.82 0.71 5.10
N LEU A 183 1.39 0.52 3.92
CA LEU A 183 0.64 0.29 2.70
C LEU A 183 0.34 -1.20 2.54
N TYR A 184 -0.94 -1.58 2.55
CA TYR A 184 -1.40 -2.95 2.30
C TYR A 184 -2.52 -2.98 1.27
N ARG A 185 -2.68 -4.13 0.64
CA ARG A 185 -3.79 -4.41 -0.29
C ARG A 185 -5.02 -4.90 0.48
N ILE A 186 -6.18 -4.33 0.17
CA ILE A 186 -7.49 -4.82 0.62
C ILE A 186 -8.36 -4.96 -0.64
N GLY A 187 -8.67 -6.21 -1.02
CA GLY A 187 -9.30 -6.48 -2.31
C GLY A 187 -8.34 -6.19 -3.47
N ASP A 188 -8.74 -5.37 -4.42
CA ASP A 188 -7.96 -4.85 -5.54
C ASP A 188 -7.30 -3.49 -5.26
N GLN A 189 -7.66 -2.84 -4.15
CA GLN A 189 -7.21 -1.49 -3.82
C GLN A 189 -6.09 -1.48 -2.77
N LEU A 190 -5.29 -0.41 -2.78
CA LEU A 190 -4.24 -0.16 -1.80
C LEU A 190 -4.71 0.83 -0.73
N TYR A 191 -4.43 0.50 0.54
CA TYR A 191 -4.80 1.30 1.70
C TYR A 191 -3.61 1.51 2.63
N TYR A 192 -3.44 2.75 3.07
CA TYR A 192 -2.58 3.09 4.19
C TYR A 192 -3.27 2.78 5.51
N HIS A 193 -2.59 1.99 6.33
CA HIS A 193 -2.98 1.60 7.68
C HIS A 193 -2.30 2.54 8.65
N ILE A 194 -3.09 3.39 9.30
CA ILE A 194 -2.58 4.52 10.07
C ILE A 194 -3.15 4.45 11.48
N PRO A 195 -2.38 3.91 12.45
CA PRO A 195 -2.73 4.08 13.86
C PRO A 195 -2.51 5.55 14.27
N ILE A 196 -3.48 6.09 14.99
CA ILE A 196 -3.47 7.47 15.49
C ILE A 196 -3.44 7.41 17.01
N PHE A 197 -2.42 8.01 17.61
CA PHE A 197 -2.24 8.07 19.05
C PHE A 197 -2.38 9.50 19.53
N ILE A 198 -2.81 9.68 20.77
CA ILE A 198 -2.61 10.90 21.53
C ILE A 198 -1.25 10.76 22.23
N TYR A 199 -0.36 11.72 21.99
CA TYR A 199 0.90 11.82 22.72
C TYR A 199 0.77 12.89 23.80
N SER A 200 0.91 12.50 25.05
CA SER A 200 0.86 13.41 26.21
C SER A 200 1.76 12.89 27.33
N GLY A 201 2.55 13.78 27.93
CA GLY A 201 3.43 13.44 29.06
C GLY A 201 4.47 12.34 28.77
N GLY A 202 4.91 12.19 27.51
CA GLY A 202 5.85 11.12 27.13
C GLY A 202 5.20 9.77 26.78
N HIS A 203 3.87 9.68 26.86
CA HIS A 203 3.13 8.44 26.63
C HIS A 203 2.28 8.51 25.36
N TYR A 204 2.23 7.39 24.63
CA TYR A 204 1.34 7.19 23.49
C TYR A 204 0.09 6.43 23.94
N VAL A 205 -1.08 7.04 23.74
CA VAL A 205 -2.39 6.41 24.01
C VAL A 205 -3.12 6.20 22.68
N PRO A 206 -3.52 4.95 22.32
CA PRO A 206 -4.28 4.72 21.10
C PRO A 206 -5.59 5.51 21.10
N ALA A 207 -5.82 6.30 20.05
CA ALA A 207 -7.00 7.15 19.93
C ALA A 207 -7.90 6.71 18.79
N TYR A 208 -7.34 6.45 17.62
CA TYR A 208 -8.08 6.00 16.44
C TYR A 208 -7.24 5.03 15.61
N PHE A 209 -7.91 4.30 14.73
CA PHE A 209 -7.29 3.63 13.59
C PHE A 209 -7.94 4.14 12.32
N ALA A 210 -7.14 4.37 11.28
CA ALA A 210 -7.60 4.83 9.99
C ALA A 210 -7.08 3.96 8.84
N LEU A 211 -7.95 3.76 7.84
CA LEU A 211 -7.62 3.20 6.53
C LEU A 211 -7.84 4.29 5.50
N VAL A 212 -6.76 4.72 4.83
CA VAL A 212 -6.81 5.75 3.78
C VAL A 212 -6.49 5.12 2.44
N ARG A 213 -7.43 5.16 1.50
CA ARG A 213 -7.24 4.64 0.15
C ARG A 213 -6.19 5.46 -0.58
N ALA A 214 -5.21 4.76 -1.17
CA ALA A 214 -4.04 5.39 -1.76
C ALA A 214 -4.35 6.17 -3.05
N THR A 215 -5.43 5.85 -3.76
CA THR A 215 -5.77 6.45 -5.06
C THR A 215 -6.52 7.78 -4.95
N ASP A 216 -7.39 7.95 -3.95
CA ASP A 216 -8.31 9.09 -3.91
C ASP A 216 -8.48 9.73 -2.53
N ARG A 217 -7.66 9.35 -1.55
CA ARG A 217 -7.69 9.87 -0.17
C ARG A 217 -8.94 9.48 0.63
N ARG A 218 -9.78 8.55 0.16
CA ARG A 218 -10.95 8.10 0.93
C ARG A 218 -10.52 7.52 2.27
N CYS A 219 -11.09 8.02 3.36
CA CYS A 219 -10.68 7.72 4.73
C CYS A 219 -11.80 7.05 5.52
N PHE A 220 -11.52 5.86 6.05
CA PHE A 220 -12.32 5.20 7.07
C PHE A 220 -11.59 5.33 8.39
N ARG A 221 -12.28 5.74 9.45
CA ARG A 221 -11.66 5.96 10.76
C ARG A 221 -12.58 5.44 11.85
N THR A 222 -12.01 4.80 12.85
CA THR A 222 -12.75 4.33 14.03
C THR A 222 -12.03 4.75 15.30
N SER A 223 -12.80 5.25 16.27
CA SER A 223 -12.30 5.62 17.59
C SER A 223 -12.02 4.38 18.42
N CYS A 224 -10.85 4.32 19.06
CA CYS A 224 -10.51 3.24 20.00
C CYS A 224 -11.42 3.28 21.24
N ALA A 225 -11.82 4.48 21.67
CA ALA A 225 -12.68 4.65 22.85
C ALA A 225 -14.11 4.13 22.62
N GLU A 226 -14.63 4.24 21.40
CA GLU A 226 -16.00 3.80 21.07
C GLU A 226 -16.16 2.28 21.04
N VAL A 227 -15.09 1.56 20.70
CA VAL A 227 -15.10 0.11 20.45
C VAL A 227 -14.29 -0.69 21.48
N GLY A 228 -13.69 -0.01 22.45
CA GLY A 228 -13.01 -0.65 23.60
C GLY A 228 -11.51 -0.95 23.40
N GLY A 229 -10.90 -0.52 22.31
CA GLY A 229 -9.46 -0.72 22.09
C GLY A 229 -9.00 -0.59 20.64
N LEU A 230 -7.67 -0.65 20.44
CA LEU A 230 -7.06 -0.54 19.11
C LEU A 230 -7.38 -1.74 18.22
N ARG A 231 -7.37 -2.96 18.77
CA ARG A 231 -7.68 -4.18 18.01
C ARG A 231 -9.11 -4.17 17.48
N GLU A 232 -10.04 -3.76 18.33
CA GLU A 232 -11.46 -3.63 18.02
C GLU A 232 -11.67 -2.50 17.01
N ALA A 233 -10.94 -1.38 17.12
CA ALA A 233 -10.95 -0.30 16.13
C ALA A 233 -10.46 -0.77 14.76
N ILE A 234 -9.35 -1.50 14.70
CA ILE A 234 -8.86 -2.10 13.45
C ILE A 234 -9.95 -2.96 12.82
N THR A 235 -10.51 -3.91 13.58
CA THR A 235 -11.55 -4.84 13.09
C THR A 235 -12.78 -4.08 12.57
N ALA A 236 -13.23 -3.08 13.32
CA ALA A 236 -14.38 -2.25 12.96
C ALA A 236 -14.11 -1.40 11.70
N THR A 237 -12.93 -0.79 11.55
CA THR A 237 -12.58 -0.03 10.34
C THR A 237 -12.52 -0.93 9.11
N TYR A 238 -11.95 -2.14 9.23
CA TYR A 238 -11.98 -3.13 8.14
C TYR A 238 -13.40 -3.58 7.77
N ALA A 239 -14.30 -3.69 8.75
CA ALA A 239 -15.70 -4.00 8.49
C ALA A 239 -16.42 -2.88 7.71
N GLN A 240 -16.02 -1.61 7.88
CA GLN A 240 -16.54 -0.50 7.08
C GLN A 240 -16.13 -0.65 5.60
N ILE A 241 -14.87 -1.04 5.34
CA ILE A 241 -14.42 -1.35 3.98
C ILE A 241 -15.14 -2.56 3.41
N ARG A 242 -15.34 -3.65 4.18
CA ARG A 242 -16.05 -4.83 3.67
C ARG A 242 -17.52 -4.55 3.35
N LYS A 243 -18.18 -3.64 4.08
CA LYS A 243 -19.53 -3.16 3.73
C LYS A 243 -19.55 -2.35 2.43
N GLU A 244 -18.39 -1.88 1.97
CA GLU A 244 -18.23 -1.13 0.74
C GLU A 244 -17.72 -2.00 -0.42
N VAL A 245 -16.77 -2.89 -0.16
CA VAL A 245 -16.19 -3.83 -1.14
C VAL A 245 -17.13 -5.02 -1.37
N GLY A 246 -17.84 -5.47 -0.34
CA GLY A 246 -18.90 -6.48 -0.44
C GLY A 246 -20.19 -5.96 -1.10
N ARG A 247 -20.21 -4.69 -1.52
CA ARG A 247 -21.35 -4.08 -2.21
C ARG A 247 -21.29 -4.17 -3.72
N LEU A 248 -20.12 -4.43 -4.31
CA LEU A 248 -19.96 -4.40 -5.75
C LEU A 248 -19.83 -5.83 -6.29
N SER A 249 -20.77 -6.22 -7.14
CA SER A 249 -20.77 -7.51 -7.83
C SER A 249 -20.59 -7.29 -9.32
N VAL A 250 -19.75 -8.09 -9.96
CA VAL A 250 -19.62 -8.08 -11.42
C VAL A 250 -20.68 -9.02 -12.01
N LEU A 251 -21.50 -8.50 -12.90
CA LEU A 251 -22.46 -9.26 -13.68
C LEU A 251 -22.02 -9.29 -15.13
N ASN A 252 -21.83 -10.50 -15.66
CA ASN A 252 -21.47 -10.73 -17.04
C ASN A 252 -22.58 -11.51 -17.72
N GLY A 253 -23.01 -11.08 -18.90
CA GLY A 253 -24.05 -11.79 -19.63
C GLY A 253 -24.52 -11.08 -20.88
N THR A 254 -25.58 -11.64 -21.47
CA THR A 254 -26.20 -11.09 -22.68
C THR A 254 -27.36 -10.17 -22.31
N LEU A 255 -27.41 -8.99 -22.91
CA LEU A 255 -28.51 -8.05 -22.75
C LEU A 255 -29.79 -8.64 -23.37
N VAL A 256 -30.84 -8.83 -22.59
CA VAL A 256 -32.13 -9.36 -23.05
C VAL A 256 -33.27 -8.35 -22.97
N GLY A 257 -33.05 -7.25 -22.23
CA GLY A 257 -33.97 -6.13 -22.14
C GLY A 257 -33.22 -4.84 -21.88
N LYS A 258 -33.69 -3.73 -22.48
CA LYS A 258 -33.16 -2.38 -22.28
C LYS A 258 -34.32 -1.40 -22.38
N TYR A 259 -34.55 -0.64 -21.31
CA TYR A 259 -35.66 0.29 -21.21
C TYR A 259 -35.18 1.62 -20.65
N GLU A 260 -35.39 2.68 -21.40
CA GLU A 260 -34.96 4.03 -21.05
C GLU A 260 -36.17 4.85 -20.60
N TYR A 261 -36.03 5.57 -19.48
CA TYR A 261 -37.07 6.46 -18.96
C TYR A 261 -36.46 7.66 -18.24
N VAL A 262 -37.29 8.69 -18.03
CA VAL A 262 -36.88 9.91 -17.32
C VAL A 262 -37.60 9.97 -15.98
N GLU A 263 -36.83 10.12 -14.90
CA GLU A 263 -37.34 10.27 -13.53
C GLU A 263 -36.73 11.53 -12.91
N ASN A 264 -37.57 12.49 -12.53
CA ASN A 264 -37.16 13.78 -11.95
C ASN A 264 -36.13 14.55 -12.81
N GLY A 265 -36.24 14.45 -14.14
CA GLY A 265 -35.32 15.11 -15.08
C GLY A 265 -34.01 14.36 -15.35
N ASN A 266 -33.78 13.21 -14.69
CA ASN A 266 -32.61 12.38 -14.90
C ASN A 266 -32.95 11.15 -15.76
N THR A 267 -32.03 10.78 -16.65
CA THR A 267 -32.17 9.60 -17.50
C THR A 267 -31.83 8.34 -16.72
N ARG A 268 -32.71 7.35 -16.79
CA ARG A 268 -32.59 6.04 -16.15
C ARG A 268 -32.69 4.95 -17.20
N ILE A 269 -31.79 3.97 -17.10
CA ILE A 269 -31.72 2.86 -18.05
C ILE A 269 -31.86 1.56 -17.25
N TRP A 270 -32.97 0.87 -17.44
CA TRP A 270 -33.20 -0.46 -16.88
C TRP A 270 -32.71 -1.52 -17.86
N LEU A 271 -31.84 -2.42 -17.40
CA LEU A 271 -31.30 -3.51 -18.20
C LEU A 271 -31.65 -4.85 -17.59
N ASP A 272 -32.06 -5.79 -18.44
CA ASP A 272 -32.17 -7.20 -18.06
C ASP A 272 -31.00 -7.95 -18.69
N ILE A 273 -30.18 -8.59 -17.86
CA ILE A 273 -28.97 -9.31 -18.26
C ILE A 273 -29.18 -10.80 -18.00
N ARG A 274 -29.09 -11.62 -19.05
CA ARG A 274 -29.08 -13.08 -18.94
C ARG A 274 -27.65 -13.55 -18.67
N LEU A 275 -27.41 -14.05 -17.48
CA LEU A 275 -26.14 -14.63 -17.05
C LEU A 275 -25.89 -15.98 -17.72
N ASP A 276 -24.65 -16.45 -17.70
CA ASP A 276 -24.24 -17.72 -18.32
C ASP A 276 -24.98 -18.95 -17.72
N ASN A 277 -25.44 -18.85 -16.47
CA ASN A 277 -26.25 -19.88 -15.82
C ASN A 277 -27.74 -19.87 -16.24
N GLY A 278 -28.12 -18.99 -17.18
CA GLY A 278 -29.49 -18.83 -17.67
C GLY A 278 -30.39 -17.92 -16.82
N THR A 279 -29.94 -17.48 -15.65
CA THR A 279 -30.68 -16.53 -14.79
C THR A 279 -30.73 -15.15 -15.44
N VAL A 280 -31.90 -14.53 -15.44
CA VAL A 280 -32.05 -13.11 -15.84
C VAL A 280 -32.04 -12.24 -14.60
N VAL A 281 -31.13 -11.27 -14.56
CA VAL A 281 -30.99 -10.29 -13.49
C VAL A 281 -31.26 -8.90 -14.04
N SER A 282 -32.10 -8.14 -13.33
CA SER A 282 -32.40 -6.76 -13.68
C SER A 282 -31.50 -5.79 -12.91
N VAL A 283 -30.96 -4.82 -13.63
CA VAL A 283 -30.04 -3.80 -13.11
C VAL A 283 -30.45 -2.41 -13.60
N LEU A 284 -30.10 -1.37 -12.85
CA LEU A 284 -30.47 0.01 -13.12
C LEU A 284 -29.23 0.88 -13.31
N ALA A 285 -29.08 1.47 -14.49
CA ALA A 285 -28.15 2.56 -14.72
C ALA A 285 -28.81 3.91 -14.39
N LYS A 286 -28.15 4.68 -13.53
CA LYS A 286 -28.47 6.09 -13.26
C LYS A 286 -27.44 6.93 -13.99
N VAL A 287 -27.81 7.51 -15.13
CA VAL A 287 -26.87 8.19 -16.03
C VAL A 287 -26.11 9.30 -15.32
N GLU A 288 -26.73 9.96 -14.34
CA GLU A 288 -26.10 11.01 -13.54
C GLU A 288 -24.98 10.53 -12.59
N LEU A 289 -24.83 9.22 -12.40
CA LEU A 289 -23.83 8.61 -11.52
C LEU A 289 -22.71 7.89 -12.27
N LEU A 290 -22.76 7.85 -13.61
CA LEU A 290 -21.84 7.11 -14.46
C LEU A 290 -20.92 8.05 -15.22
N ASP A 291 -19.74 7.56 -15.57
CA ASP A 291 -18.80 8.31 -16.40
C ASP A 291 -19.27 8.38 -17.86
N PRO A 292 -18.89 9.42 -18.63
CA PRO A 292 -19.33 9.59 -20.02
C PRO A 292 -19.03 8.40 -20.95
N GLU A 293 -17.95 7.67 -20.68
CA GLU A 293 -17.56 6.47 -21.43
C GLU A 293 -18.53 5.31 -21.17
N ASP A 294 -18.84 5.02 -19.90
CA ASP A 294 -19.84 4.02 -19.53
C ASP A 294 -21.22 4.34 -20.10
N ILE A 295 -21.61 5.61 -20.06
CA ILE A 295 -22.86 6.09 -20.65
C ILE A 295 -22.86 5.79 -22.15
N HIS A 296 -21.75 6.07 -22.85
CA HIS A 296 -21.64 5.77 -24.27
C HIS A 296 -21.75 4.27 -24.55
N ILE A 297 -21.09 3.42 -23.76
CA ILE A 297 -21.18 1.96 -23.90
C ILE A 297 -22.63 1.51 -23.69
N LEU A 298 -23.28 1.95 -22.61
CA LEU A 298 -24.66 1.59 -22.31
C LEU A 298 -25.64 2.01 -23.39
N LEU A 299 -25.47 3.22 -23.94
CA LEU A 299 -26.34 3.74 -24.98
C LEU A 299 -26.13 3.02 -26.33
N THR A 300 -24.90 2.63 -26.65
CA THR A 300 -24.58 1.95 -27.91
C THR A 300 -24.97 0.47 -27.93
N LYS A 301 -24.88 -0.23 -26.79
CA LYS A 301 -25.27 -1.64 -26.66
C LYS A 301 -26.75 -1.87 -26.97
N GLN A 302 -27.02 -2.94 -27.71
CA GLN A 302 -28.35 -3.39 -28.10
C GLN A 302 -28.72 -4.71 -27.44
N VAL A 303 -30.02 -5.02 -27.41
CA VAL A 303 -30.50 -6.34 -26.98
C VAL A 303 -29.88 -7.42 -27.88
N GLY A 304 -29.25 -8.41 -27.27
CA GLY A 304 -28.45 -9.44 -27.93
C GLY A 304 -26.94 -9.27 -27.75
N ASP A 305 -26.47 -8.09 -27.35
CA ASP A 305 -25.05 -7.85 -27.10
C ASP A 305 -24.61 -8.39 -25.74
N TYR A 306 -23.33 -8.79 -25.65
CA TYR A 306 -22.70 -9.11 -24.38
C TYR A 306 -22.30 -7.84 -23.63
N ILE A 307 -22.48 -7.85 -22.31
CA ILE A 307 -22.13 -6.76 -21.41
C ILE A 307 -21.59 -7.29 -20.08
N SER A 308 -20.62 -6.57 -19.53
CA SER A 308 -20.05 -6.77 -18.22
C SER A 308 -20.24 -5.49 -17.41
N VAL A 309 -20.96 -5.56 -16.30
CA VAL A 309 -21.25 -4.39 -15.45
C VAL A 309 -20.89 -4.66 -14.00
N VAL A 310 -20.44 -3.63 -13.29
CA VAL A 310 -20.27 -3.66 -11.84
C VAL A 310 -21.50 -3.04 -11.21
N VAL A 311 -22.17 -3.76 -10.31
CA VAL A 311 -23.41 -3.30 -9.67
C VAL A 311 -23.31 -3.27 -8.16
N ASP A 312 -24.06 -2.34 -7.54
CA ASP A 312 -24.21 -2.28 -6.09
C ASP A 312 -25.22 -3.31 -5.53
N GLU A 313 -25.39 -3.36 -4.20
CA GLU A 313 -26.38 -4.20 -3.50
C GLU A 313 -27.84 -3.98 -3.95
N LYS A 314 -28.15 -2.83 -4.58
CA LYS A 314 -29.48 -2.48 -5.10
C LYS A 314 -29.59 -2.73 -6.60
N MET A 315 -28.62 -3.44 -7.17
CA MET A 315 -28.48 -3.68 -8.61
C MET A 315 -28.35 -2.38 -9.42
N VAL A 316 -27.80 -1.31 -8.83
CA VAL A 316 -27.48 -0.08 -9.55
C VAL A 316 -26.11 -0.22 -10.17
N ILE A 317 -25.98 0.06 -11.47
CA ILE A 317 -24.70 0.03 -12.18
C ILE A 317 -23.82 1.16 -11.67
N VAL A 318 -22.58 0.81 -11.35
CA VAL A 318 -21.53 1.71 -10.87
C VAL A 318 -20.39 1.85 -11.88
N ASP A 319 -20.18 0.85 -12.73
CA ASP A 319 -19.13 0.82 -13.77
C ASP A 319 -19.51 -0.17 -14.88
N VAL A 320 -19.00 0.04 -16.10
CA VAL A 320 -19.23 -0.82 -17.27
C VAL A 320 -17.89 -1.27 -17.85
N LEU A 321 -17.61 -2.56 -17.73
CA LEU A 321 -16.34 -3.13 -18.18
C LEU A 321 -16.39 -3.33 -19.70
N ALA A 322 -15.49 -2.65 -20.42
CA ALA A 322 -15.36 -2.67 -21.87
C ALA A 322 -14.87 -4.02 -22.43
#